data_AF-A0A151IFF5-F1
#
_entry.id   AF-A0A151IFF5-F1
#
_cell.length_a   1.000
_cell.length_b   1.000
_cell.length_c   1.000
_cell.angle_alpha   90.00
_cell.angle_beta   90.00
_cell.angle_gamma   90.00
#
_symmetry.space_group_name_H-M   'P 1'
#
loop_
_entity.id
_entity.type
_entity.pdbx_description
1 polymer ?
#
loop_
_entity_poly.entity_id
_entity_poly.type
_entity_poly.pdbx_seq_one_letter_code
_entity_poly.pdbx_strand_id
1 'polypeptide(L)'
;KFLSKLYEYRTIDHNISRIALHKFRNHLWYLSSETIALAFFDLTLPSDLKQKMIDALNRESCDENIKRILIKDEEISEFIQKGFEYFVSAETKNFFKRFDLDNQFLQTDPSTWSENTSFQKGLEIVNKLRVVNDTAERGVQLMENYNRLFTKNEEQAQYVLQIVNDYHRRFPDCKKETLSKKL
;
A
#
# COMPACT_ATOMS: atom_id res chain seq x y z
N LYS A 1 2.57 -7.02 9.57
CA LYS A 1 1.73 -8.00 10.32
C LYS A 1 0.95 -8.93 9.40
N PHE A 2 0.04 -8.46 8.52
CA PHE A 2 -0.75 -9.34 7.66
C PHE A 2 0.08 -10.14 6.63
N LEU A 3 0.96 -9.48 5.86
CA LEU A 3 1.82 -10.14 4.87
C LEU A 3 2.73 -11.20 5.50
N SER A 4 3.26 -10.93 6.69
CA SER A 4 4.07 -11.88 7.46
C SER A 4 3.28 -13.15 7.79
N LYS A 5 2.05 -13.01 8.32
CA LYS A 5 1.16 -14.15 8.57
C LYS A 5 0.82 -14.92 7.29
N LEU A 6 0.59 -14.21 6.19
CA LEU A 6 0.31 -14.81 4.89
C LEU A 6 1.49 -15.65 4.38
N TYR A 7 2.71 -15.21 4.64
CA TYR A 7 3.93 -15.93 4.31
C TYR A 7 4.18 -17.12 5.24
N GLU A 8 3.94 -16.97 6.54
CA GLU A 8 4.01 -18.09 7.49
C GLU A 8 3.00 -19.20 7.14
N TYR A 9 1.83 -18.83 6.60
CA TYR A 9 0.79 -19.77 6.16
C TYR A 9 1.24 -20.77 5.08
N ARG A 10 2.37 -20.52 4.40
CA ARG A 10 2.96 -21.49 3.46
C ARG A 10 3.28 -22.84 4.10
N THR A 11 3.45 -22.86 5.44
CA THR A 11 3.66 -24.07 6.24
C THR A 11 2.41 -24.95 6.34
N ILE A 12 1.23 -24.37 6.12
CA ILE A 12 -0.07 -25.04 6.10
C ILE A 12 -0.48 -25.31 4.66
N ASP A 13 -0.52 -24.27 3.83
CA ASP A 13 -0.80 -24.37 2.39
C ASP A 13 0.09 -23.42 1.58
N HIS A 14 1.08 -24.01 0.93
CA HIS A 14 2.04 -23.29 0.09
C HIS A 14 1.39 -22.61 -1.11
N ASN A 15 0.39 -23.25 -1.73
CA ASN A 15 -0.24 -22.73 -2.94
C ASN A 15 -1.11 -21.52 -2.66
N ILE A 16 -1.94 -21.59 -1.62
CA ILE A 16 -2.78 -20.46 -1.19
C ILE A 16 -1.92 -19.29 -0.75
N SER A 17 -0.89 -19.54 0.08
CA SER A 17 0.04 -18.51 0.53
C SER A 17 0.70 -17.80 -0.67
N ARG A 18 1.23 -18.55 -1.64
CA ARG A 18 1.87 -18.02 -2.84
C ARG A 18 0.93 -17.16 -3.67
N ILE A 19 -0.26 -17.66 -3.99
CA ILE A 19 -1.24 -16.94 -4.82
C ILE A 19 -1.70 -15.66 -4.12
N ALA A 20 -1.99 -15.75 -2.81
CA ALA A 20 -2.42 -14.59 -2.05
C ALA A 20 -1.31 -13.54 -1.96
N LEU A 21 -0.06 -13.93 -1.66
CA LEU A 21 1.09 -13.01 -1.63
C LEU A 21 1.29 -12.32 -2.97
N HIS A 22 1.23 -13.08 -4.06
CA HIS A 22 1.33 -12.54 -5.42
C HIS A 22 0.22 -11.50 -5.70
N LYS A 23 -1.00 -11.74 -5.22
CA LYS A 23 -2.09 -10.77 -5.34
C LYS A 23 -1.83 -9.52 -4.51
N PHE A 24 -1.47 -9.68 -3.23
CA PHE A 24 -1.26 -8.58 -2.28
C PHE A 24 -0.07 -7.68 -2.64
N ARG A 25 0.94 -8.20 -3.33
CA ARG A 25 2.03 -7.40 -3.92
C ARG A 25 1.50 -6.22 -4.75
N ASN A 26 0.43 -6.42 -5.51
CA ASN A 26 -0.16 -5.36 -6.33
C ASN A 26 -0.86 -4.27 -5.51
N HIS A 27 -1.14 -4.52 -4.23
CA HIS A 27 -1.74 -3.57 -3.30
C HIS A 27 -0.70 -2.79 -2.49
N LEU A 28 0.60 -3.05 -2.68
CA LEU A 28 1.67 -2.33 -1.99
C LEU A 28 1.87 -0.90 -2.48
N TRP A 29 1.12 -0.46 -3.51
CA TRP A 29 1.14 0.92 -3.99
C TRP A 29 0.74 1.95 -2.93
N TYR A 30 -0.01 1.54 -1.91
CA TYR A 30 -0.35 2.41 -0.79
C TYR A 30 0.78 2.59 0.22
N LEU A 31 1.82 1.75 0.16
CA LEU A 31 2.98 1.82 1.03
C LEU A 31 4.07 2.66 0.33
N SER A 32 4.31 3.85 0.84
CA SER A 32 5.33 4.78 0.36
C SER A 32 6.03 5.47 1.51
N SER A 33 7.12 6.17 1.21
CA SER A 33 7.87 7.00 2.16
C SER A 33 6.99 8.05 2.83
N GLU A 34 5.97 8.58 2.16
CA GLU A 34 5.05 9.57 2.76
C GLU A 34 3.94 8.90 3.58
N THR A 35 3.34 7.80 3.10
CA THR A 35 2.20 7.16 3.78
C THR A 35 2.60 6.37 5.02
N ILE A 36 3.86 5.91 5.13
CA ILE A 36 4.38 5.27 6.34
C ILE A 36 4.29 6.20 7.57
N ALA A 37 4.20 7.52 7.37
CA ALA A 37 4.03 8.47 8.47
C ALA A 37 2.76 8.20 9.30
N LEU A 38 1.72 7.61 8.70
CA LEU A 38 0.51 7.20 9.41
C LEU A 38 0.80 6.20 10.54
N ALA A 39 1.83 5.37 10.40
CA ALA A 39 2.21 4.41 11.43
C ALA A 39 2.75 5.09 12.71
N PHE A 40 3.25 6.33 12.65
CA PHE A 40 3.60 7.07 13.88
C PHE A 40 2.39 7.31 14.79
N PHE A 41 1.21 7.48 14.18
CA PHE A 41 -0.06 7.72 14.87
C PHE A 41 -0.82 6.44 15.22
N ASP A 42 -0.32 5.27 14.83
CA ASP A 42 -0.90 3.98 15.24
C ASP A 42 -0.56 3.71 16.72
N LEU A 43 -1.59 3.73 17.57
CA LEU A 43 -1.46 3.47 19.02
C LEU A 43 -1.20 1.99 19.34
N THR A 44 -1.41 1.09 18.37
CA THR A 44 -1.16 -0.36 18.55
C THR A 44 0.29 -0.77 18.27
N LEU A 45 1.11 0.17 17.78
CA LEU A 45 2.54 -0.06 17.56
C LEU A 45 3.34 0.25 18.83
N PRO A 46 4.27 -0.64 19.23
CA PRO A 46 5.08 -0.45 20.41
C PRO A 46 6.07 0.70 20.26
N SER A 47 6.42 1.35 21.37
CA SER A 47 7.36 2.48 21.42
C SER A 47 8.71 2.14 20.77
N ASP A 48 9.25 0.94 21.02
CA ASP A 48 10.54 0.49 20.45
C ASP A 48 10.55 0.51 18.92
N LEU A 49 9.43 0.17 18.29
CA LEU A 49 9.30 0.19 16.84
C LEU A 49 9.22 1.63 16.33
N LYS A 50 8.49 2.50 17.03
CA LYS A 50 8.44 3.94 16.71
C LYS A 50 9.82 4.58 16.84
N GLN A 51 10.61 4.17 17.83
CA GLN A 51 11.99 4.61 17.98
C GLN A 51 12.84 4.22 16.77
N LYS A 52 12.78 2.96 16.32
CA LYS A 52 13.48 2.51 15.11
C LYS A 52 13.09 3.31 13.86
N MET A 53 11.81 3.67 13.74
CA MET A 53 11.33 4.52 12.65
C MET A 53 11.90 5.94 12.73
N ILE A 54 12.00 6.55 13.92
CA ILE A 54 12.63 7.86 14.12
C ILE A 54 14.12 7.79 13.79
N ASP A 55 14.81 6.72 14.21
CA ASP A 55 16.22 6.52 13.91
C ASP A 55 16.44 6.44 12.40
N ALA A 56 15.56 5.74 11.67
CA ALA A 56 15.58 5.69 10.21
C ALA A 56 15.29 7.04 9.54
N LEU A 57 14.42 7.86 10.13
CA LEU A 57 14.10 9.21 9.65
C LEU A 57 15.33 10.14 9.64
N ASN A 58 16.30 9.87 10.53
CA ASN A 58 17.50 10.68 10.71
C ASN A 58 18.73 10.13 9.95
N ARG A 59 18.62 8.97 9.29
CA ARG A 59 19.69 8.46 8.42
C ARG A 59 19.77 9.31 7.15
N GLU A 60 20.98 9.65 6.71
CA GLU A 60 21.20 10.24 5.39
C GLU A 60 20.68 9.26 4.33
N SER A 61 19.84 9.76 3.41
CA SER A 61 19.14 8.91 2.45
C SER A 61 20.12 8.25 1.51
N CYS A 62 20.22 6.92 1.56
CA CYS A 62 20.77 6.14 0.46
C CYS A 62 19.62 5.73 -0.45
N ASP A 63 19.59 6.37 -1.62
CA ASP A 63 18.87 5.99 -2.83
C ASP A 63 17.37 6.26 -3.00
N GLU A 64 17.14 6.68 -4.26
CA GLU A 64 15.95 6.89 -5.08
C GLU A 64 14.58 6.97 -4.38
N ASN A 65 13.89 8.09 -4.63
CA ASN A 65 12.45 8.27 -4.43
C ASN A 65 11.67 7.00 -4.86
N ILE A 66 11.41 6.06 -3.94
CA ILE A 66 10.61 4.87 -4.22
C ILE A 66 9.15 5.31 -4.23
N LYS A 67 8.73 5.95 -5.34
CA LYS A 67 7.32 6.32 -5.57
C LYS A 67 6.41 5.09 -5.56
N ARG A 68 6.96 3.90 -5.85
CA ARG A 68 6.26 2.62 -5.86
C ARG A 68 7.18 1.48 -5.45
N ILE A 69 6.78 0.74 -4.43
CA ILE A 69 7.44 -0.51 -4.06
C ILE A 69 7.01 -1.60 -5.06
N LEU A 70 7.96 -2.05 -5.87
CA LEU A 70 7.81 -3.14 -6.83
C LEU A 70 8.69 -4.31 -6.39
N ILE A 71 8.14 -5.22 -5.59
CA ILE A 71 8.88 -6.40 -5.09
C ILE A 71 8.77 -7.51 -6.12
N LYS A 72 9.85 -8.12 -6.59
CA LYS A 72 9.74 -9.34 -7.41
C LYS A 72 9.36 -10.55 -6.56
N ASP A 73 8.86 -11.62 -7.19
CA ASP A 73 8.42 -12.80 -6.44
C ASP A 73 9.58 -13.44 -5.65
N GLU A 74 10.81 -13.33 -6.15
CA GLU A 74 12.02 -13.80 -5.46
C GLU A 74 12.35 -12.99 -4.19
N GLU A 75 11.97 -11.71 -4.14
CA GLU A 75 12.33 -10.74 -3.10
C GLU A 75 11.30 -10.67 -1.95
N ILE A 76 10.14 -11.32 -2.10
CA ILE A 76 9.07 -11.30 -1.09
C ILE A 76 9.56 -11.81 0.27
N SER A 77 10.44 -12.82 0.26
CA SER A 77 10.97 -13.41 1.50
C SER A 77 11.83 -12.42 2.29
N GLU A 78 12.65 -11.62 1.60
CA GLU A 78 13.48 -10.58 2.20
C GLU A 78 12.62 -9.38 2.62
N PHE A 79 11.67 -8.99 1.76
CA PHE A 79 10.77 -7.87 2.03
C PHE A 79 9.96 -8.07 3.31
N ILE A 80 9.44 -9.27 3.56
CA ILE A 80 8.63 -9.56 4.74
C ILE A 80 9.45 -9.49 6.04
N GLN A 81 10.76 -9.67 5.94
CA GLN A 81 11.68 -9.52 7.07
C GLN A 81 12.01 -8.05 7.34
N LYS A 82 11.77 -7.14 6.40
CA LYS A 82 11.96 -5.70 6.62
C LYS A 82 10.88 -5.17 7.58
N GLY A 83 11.33 -4.42 8.58
CA GLY A 83 10.45 -3.71 9.50
C GLY A 83 9.89 -2.41 8.91
N PHE A 84 9.15 -1.66 9.73
CA PHE A 84 8.56 -0.38 9.32
C PHE A 84 9.64 0.66 9.01
N GLU A 85 10.78 0.60 9.71
CA GLU A 85 11.95 1.46 9.54
C GLU A 85 12.54 1.42 8.13
N TYR A 86 12.32 0.33 7.38
CA TYR A 86 12.78 0.21 5.99
C TYR A 86 12.04 1.16 5.04
N PHE A 87 10.80 1.52 5.37
CA PHE A 87 9.98 2.42 4.55
C PHE A 87 10.12 3.89 4.93
N VAL A 88 10.75 4.17 6.08
CA VAL A 88 10.94 5.53 6.56
C VAL A 88 12.15 6.15 5.88
N SER A 89 11.96 7.35 5.34
CA SER A 89 13.03 8.13 4.72
C SER A 89 12.84 9.62 5.03
N ALA A 90 13.77 10.47 4.59
CA ALA A 90 13.63 11.92 4.75
C ALA A 90 12.31 12.46 4.15
N GLU A 91 11.76 11.80 3.13
CA GLU A 91 10.48 12.16 2.50
C GLU A 91 9.27 11.91 3.41
N THR A 92 9.38 11.05 4.43
CA THR A 92 8.34 10.86 5.43
C THR A 92 7.99 12.18 6.13
N LYS A 93 8.94 13.12 6.22
CA LYS A 93 8.69 14.48 6.73
C LYS A 93 7.71 15.29 5.86
N ASN A 94 7.54 14.94 4.58
CA ASN A 94 6.61 15.62 3.69
C ASN A 94 5.15 15.42 4.10
N PHE A 95 4.83 14.27 4.71
CA PHE A 95 3.49 14.03 5.26
C PHE A 95 3.12 15.11 6.30
N PHE A 96 4.02 15.37 7.25
CA PHE A 96 3.80 16.37 8.29
C PHE A 96 3.65 17.77 7.70
N LYS A 97 4.48 18.13 6.71
CA LYS A 97 4.33 19.41 5.99
C LYS A 97 2.99 19.53 5.27
N ARG A 98 2.53 18.44 4.64
CA ARG A 98 1.31 18.43 3.81
C ARG A 98 0.04 18.60 4.64
N PHE A 99 0.02 18.03 5.84
CA PHE A 99 -1.10 18.13 6.78
C PHE A 99 -0.92 19.24 7.81
N ASP A 100 0.11 20.08 7.66
CA ASP A 100 0.47 21.15 8.60
C ASP A 100 0.56 20.66 10.07
N LEU A 101 1.22 19.51 10.24
CA LEU A 101 1.40 18.86 11.53
C LEU A 101 2.74 19.27 12.14
N ASP A 102 2.67 19.69 13.40
CA ASP A 102 3.86 19.88 14.21
C ASP A 102 4.56 18.52 14.44
N ASN A 103 5.86 18.47 14.15
CA ASN A 103 6.69 17.29 14.22
C ASN A 103 7.74 17.34 15.34
N GLN A 104 7.70 18.36 16.22
CA GLN A 104 8.64 18.46 17.35
C GLN A 104 8.57 17.25 18.27
N PHE A 105 7.39 16.61 18.39
CA PHE A 105 7.23 15.41 19.21
C PHE A 105 8.11 14.24 18.73
N LEU A 106 8.55 14.20 17.47
CA LEU A 106 9.45 13.17 16.95
C LEU A 106 10.84 13.18 17.62
N GLN A 107 11.20 14.26 18.32
CA GLN A 107 12.44 14.39 19.09
C GLN A 107 12.29 13.90 20.55
N THR A 108 11.07 13.56 20.96
CA THR A 108 10.75 13.09 22.31
C THR A 108 10.52 11.58 22.32
N ASP A 109 10.67 10.95 23.49
CA ASP A 109 10.47 9.51 23.64
C ASP A 109 9.04 9.09 23.24
N PRO A 110 8.87 8.10 22.33
CA PRO A 110 7.55 7.64 21.88
C PRO A 110 6.57 7.24 22.99
N SER A 111 7.08 6.83 24.15
CA SER A 111 6.23 6.48 25.31
C SER A 111 5.49 7.68 25.89
N THR A 112 5.99 8.90 25.66
CA THR A 112 5.40 10.16 26.16
C THR A 112 4.45 10.83 25.16
N TRP A 113 4.35 10.32 23.93
CA TRP A 113 3.59 10.97 22.86
C TRP A 113 2.09 11.09 23.16
N SER A 114 1.52 10.16 23.93
CA SER A 114 0.11 10.21 24.34
C SER A 114 -0.24 11.46 25.13
N GLU A 115 0.72 12.07 25.84
CA GLU A 115 0.50 13.28 26.63
C GLU A 115 0.87 14.55 25.85
N ASN A 116 1.55 14.39 24.71
CA ASN A 116 2.01 15.51 23.89
C ASN A 116 0.84 16.15 23.12
N THR A 117 0.67 17.46 23.29
CA THR A 117 -0.42 18.21 22.64
C THR A 117 -0.33 18.24 21.12
N SER A 118 0.88 18.28 20.56
CA SER A 118 1.11 18.29 19.11
C SER A 118 0.80 16.93 18.50
N PHE A 119 1.20 15.85 19.18
CA PHE A 119 0.83 14.49 18.78
C PHE A 119 -0.68 14.27 18.81
N GLN A 120 -1.37 14.69 19.87
CA GLN A 120 -2.83 14.56 19.99
C GLN A 120 -3.59 15.30 18.89
N LYS A 121 -3.15 16.52 18.54
CA LYS A 121 -3.71 17.26 17.40
C LYS A 121 -3.48 16.54 16.08
N GLY A 122 -2.27 16.02 15.84
CA GLY A 122 -1.96 15.24 14.65
C GLY A 122 -2.78 13.96 14.56
N LEU A 123 -2.94 13.25 15.70
CA LEU A 123 -3.76 12.06 15.81
C LEU A 123 -5.22 12.35 15.48
N GLU A 124 -5.78 13.46 15.96
CA GLU A 124 -7.15 13.87 15.64
C GLU A 124 -7.33 14.13 14.13
N ILE A 125 -6.37 14.82 13.50
CA ILE A 125 -6.39 15.09 12.05
C ILE A 125 -6.31 13.77 11.27
N VAL A 126 -5.37 12.88 11.63
CA VAL A 126 -5.20 11.58 11.00
C VAL A 126 -6.45 10.72 11.12
N ASN A 127 -7.10 10.70 12.29
CA ASN A 127 -8.35 9.97 12.50
C ASN A 127 -9.53 10.56 11.70
N LYS A 128 -9.49 11.86 11.38
CA LYS A 128 -10.47 12.52 10.51
C LYS A 128 -10.18 12.32 9.02
N LEU A 129 -9.03 11.77 8.64
CA LEU A 129 -8.75 11.46 7.24
C LEU A 129 -9.77 10.45 6.76
N ARG A 130 -10.60 10.89 5.81
CA ARG A 130 -11.53 10.01 5.13
C ARG A 130 -10.71 9.09 4.24
N VAL A 131 -10.38 7.90 4.74
CA VAL A 131 -9.79 6.82 3.93
C VAL A 131 -10.91 6.25 3.07
N VAL A 132 -11.33 7.04 2.08
CA VAL A 132 -12.41 6.64 1.21
C VAL A 132 -11.85 5.63 0.23
N ASN A 133 -12.41 4.43 0.28
CA ASN A 133 -12.29 3.47 -0.80
C ASN A 133 -13.05 3.95 -2.05
N ASP A 134 -13.51 5.22 -2.11
CA ASP A 134 -14.36 5.80 -3.16
C ASP A 134 -13.81 5.52 -4.56
N THR A 135 -12.49 5.57 -4.77
CA THR A 135 -11.94 5.28 -6.10
C THR A 135 -12.11 3.79 -6.46
N ALA A 136 -11.92 2.86 -5.53
CA ALA A 136 -12.13 1.44 -5.80
C ALA A 136 -13.62 1.09 -5.78
N GLU A 137 -14.42 1.65 -4.89
CA GLU A 137 -15.88 1.52 -4.84
C GLU A 137 -16.52 2.08 -6.10
N ARG A 138 -16.12 3.28 -6.56
CA ARG A 138 -16.52 3.81 -7.87
C ARG A 138 -16.02 2.94 -9.01
N GLY A 139 -14.81 2.38 -8.91
CA GLY A 139 -14.29 1.45 -9.91
C GLY A 139 -15.13 0.19 -10.04
N VAL A 140 -15.48 -0.42 -8.90
CA VAL A 140 -16.37 -1.59 -8.81
C VAL A 140 -17.77 -1.22 -9.30
N GLN A 141 -18.34 -0.10 -8.85
CA GLN A 141 -19.65 0.37 -9.28
C GLN A 141 -19.69 0.66 -10.78
N LEU A 142 -18.63 1.26 -11.35
CA LEU A 142 -18.52 1.54 -12.77
C LEU A 142 -18.46 0.24 -13.57
N MET A 143 -17.68 -0.73 -13.09
CA MET A 143 -17.58 -2.07 -13.69
C MET A 143 -18.90 -2.84 -13.61
N GLU A 144 -19.57 -2.80 -12.46
CA GLU A 144 -20.91 -3.39 -12.29
C GLU A 144 -21.95 -2.74 -13.20
N ASN A 145 -21.99 -1.41 -13.24
CA ASN A 145 -22.91 -0.67 -14.10
C ASN A 145 -22.65 -0.97 -15.58
N TYR A 146 -21.38 -1.01 -15.98
CA TYR A 146 -20.99 -1.33 -17.35
C TYR A 146 -21.34 -2.77 -17.72
N ASN A 147 -21.08 -3.75 -16.86
CA ASN A 147 -21.45 -5.14 -17.09
C ASN A 147 -22.98 -5.31 -17.25
N ARG A 148 -23.78 -4.58 -16.45
CA ARG A 148 -25.25 -4.55 -16.57
C ARG A 148 -25.75 -3.97 -17.90
N LEU A 149 -24.96 -3.16 -18.61
CA LEU A 149 -25.30 -2.66 -19.94
C LEU A 149 -25.18 -3.75 -21.01
N PHE A 150 -24.23 -4.69 -20.86
CA PHE A 150 -23.99 -5.76 -21.83
C PHE A 150 -24.90 -6.97 -21.61
N THR A 151 -24.99 -7.46 -20.37
CA THR A 151 -25.78 -8.65 -20.06
C THR A 151 -26.23 -8.68 -18.61
N LYS A 152 -27.40 -9.25 -18.36
CA LYS A 152 -27.91 -9.56 -17.02
C LYS A 152 -27.60 -11.00 -16.59
N ASN A 153 -27.02 -11.80 -17.49
CA ASN A 153 -26.62 -13.17 -17.20
C ASN A 153 -25.18 -13.18 -16.66
N GLU A 154 -24.99 -13.71 -15.46
CA GLU A 154 -23.70 -13.74 -14.77
C GLU A 154 -22.64 -14.59 -15.49
N GLU A 155 -23.01 -15.72 -16.11
CA GLU A 155 -22.08 -16.54 -16.89
C GLU A 155 -21.53 -15.76 -18.08
N GLN A 156 -22.39 -15.03 -18.78
CA GLN A 156 -21.97 -14.19 -19.91
C GLN A 156 -21.06 -13.04 -19.44
N ALA A 157 -21.34 -12.44 -18.27
CA ALA A 157 -20.47 -11.42 -17.69
C ALA A 157 -19.08 -11.98 -17.38
N GLN A 158 -18.98 -13.19 -16.84
CA GLN A 158 -17.70 -13.85 -16.58
C GLN A 158 -16.90 -14.12 -17.87
N TYR A 159 -17.56 -14.55 -18.96
CA TYR A 159 -16.90 -14.73 -20.25
C TYR A 159 -16.31 -13.42 -20.79
N VAL A 160 -17.02 -12.30 -20.66
CA VAL A 160 -16.50 -10.99 -21.08
C VAL A 160 -15.23 -10.62 -20.32
N LEU A 161 -15.18 -10.88 -19.00
CA LEU A 161 -13.98 -10.63 -18.21
C LEU A 161 -12.78 -11.46 -18.65
N GLN A 162 -13.01 -12.73 -18.99
CA GLN A 162 -11.96 -13.60 -19.54
C GLN A 162 -11.43 -13.07 -20.87
N ILE A 163 -12.32 -12.66 -21.78
CA ILE A 163 -11.94 -12.09 -23.08
C ILE A 163 -11.15 -10.79 -22.90
N VAL A 164 -11.59 -9.89 -22.02
CA VAL A 164 -10.88 -8.63 -21.74
C VAL A 164 -9.50 -8.90 -21.16
N ASN A 165 -9.38 -9.85 -20.24
CA ASN A 165 -8.10 -10.22 -19.65
C ASN A 165 -7.14 -10.83 -20.68
N ASP A 166 -7.64 -11.71 -21.55
CA ASP A 166 -6.85 -12.26 -22.65
C ASP A 166 -6.46 -11.19 -23.67
N TYR A 167 -7.34 -10.22 -23.92
CA TYR A 167 -7.04 -9.06 -24.76
C TYR A 167 -5.91 -8.23 -24.15
N HIS A 168 -5.96 -7.90 -22.85
CA HIS A 168 -4.87 -7.19 -22.17
C HIS A 168 -3.54 -7.97 -22.17
N ARG A 169 -3.58 -9.30 -22.14
CA ARG A 169 -2.36 -10.13 -22.27
C ARG A 169 -1.77 -10.07 -23.68
N ARG A 170 -2.61 -10.09 -24.72
CA ARG A 170 -2.18 -10.01 -26.13
C ARG A 170 -1.74 -8.60 -26.52
N PHE A 171 -2.38 -7.58 -25.94
CA PHE A 171 -2.16 -6.17 -26.19
C PHE A 171 -1.78 -5.45 -24.88
N PRO A 172 -0.55 -5.65 -24.39
CA PRO A 172 -0.12 -5.16 -23.07
C PRO A 172 0.11 -3.65 -23.01
N ASP A 173 0.22 -2.97 -24.16
CA ASP A 173 0.37 -1.52 -24.23
C ASP A 173 -0.64 -0.88 -25.19
N CYS A 174 -0.87 0.42 -25.00
CA CYS A 174 -1.81 1.20 -25.81
C CYS A 174 -1.17 1.74 -27.10
N LYS A 175 -0.04 1.17 -27.55
CA LYS A 175 0.65 1.68 -28.75
C LYS A 175 -0.13 1.28 -29.99
N LYS A 176 -0.18 2.19 -30.96
CA LYS A 176 -0.84 1.97 -32.26
C LYS A 176 -0.32 0.71 -32.97
N GLU A 177 0.99 0.46 -32.89
CA GLU A 177 1.64 -0.73 -33.45
C GLU A 177 1.12 -2.02 -32.81
N THR A 178 1.03 -2.06 -31.48
CA THR A 178 0.53 -3.22 -30.74
C THR A 178 -0.95 -3.46 -31.04
N LEU A 179 -1.78 -2.42 -30.99
CA LEU A 179 -3.22 -2.49 -31.27
C LEU A 179 -3.55 -2.80 -32.75
N SER A 180 -2.60 -2.58 -33.66
CA SER A 180 -2.75 -2.90 -35.08
C SER A 180 -2.47 -4.36 -35.44
N LYS A 181 -1.98 -5.18 -34.48
CA LYS A 181 -1.83 -6.63 -34.70
C LYS A 181 -3.21 -7.26 -34.86
N LYS A 182 -3.40 -8.03 -35.94
CA LYS A 182 -4.67 -8.73 -36.21
C LYS A 182 -4.98 -9.72 -35.08
N LEU A 183 -6.26 -9.75 -34.68
CA LEU A 183 -6.83 -10.66 -33.69
C LEU A 183 -6.69 -12.13 -34.09
#